data_AF-A0A4Q7FXF2-F1
#
_entry.id   AF-A0A4Q7FXF2-F1
#
_cell.length_a   1.000
_cell.length_b   1.000
_cell.length_c   1.000
_cell.angle_alpha   90.00
_cell.angle_beta   90.00
_cell.angle_gamma   90.00
#
_symmetry.space_group_name_H-M   'P 1'
#
loop_
_entity.id
_entity.type
_entity.pdbx_description
1 polymer ?
#
loop_
_entity_poly.entity_id
_entity_poly.type
_entity_poly.pdbx_seq_one_letter_code
_entity_poly.pdbx_strand_id
1 'polypeptide(L)'
;MAPSSRQRRVTGRVMHEFKHGELKSGRGGRAGKVKNRRQAIAIALQEAGASKYQSERSNRRDLRRTEQKEAQGRTAQQEREGKSHVGASGKRESSRAMGGRNARKLTARGRKAARSRARKRDGHTRRELYARAQQRGIEGRSKMTKRQLENALGVR
;
A
#
# COMPACT_ATOMS: atom_id res chain seq x y z
N MET A 1 19.75 -24.73 10.21
CA MET A 1 19.12 -23.44 10.59
C MET A 1 17.63 -23.50 10.36
N ALA A 2 16.83 -23.01 11.30
CA ALA A 2 15.38 -22.88 11.11
C ALA A 2 15.05 -21.77 10.09
N PRO A 3 13.98 -21.90 9.30
CA PRO A 3 13.62 -20.90 8.29
C PRO A 3 13.14 -19.59 8.93
N SER A 4 13.61 -18.46 8.38
CA SER A 4 13.18 -17.14 8.83
C SER A 4 11.69 -16.90 8.59
N SER A 5 11.10 -15.94 9.30
CA SER A 5 9.69 -15.55 9.10
C SER A 5 9.41 -15.13 7.66
N ARG A 6 10.39 -14.50 7.00
CA ARG A 6 10.29 -14.08 5.60
C ARG A 6 10.32 -15.27 4.65
N GLN A 7 11.22 -16.23 4.88
CA GLN A 7 11.27 -17.47 4.11
C GLN A 7 9.95 -18.23 4.21
N ARG A 8 9.39 -18.36 5.42
CA ARG A 8 8.08 -18.98 5.65
C ARG A 8 6.96 -18.28 4.88
N ARG A 9 6.96 -16.94 4.82
CA ARG A 9 5.97 -16.16 4.05
C ARG A 9 6.07 -16.43 2.55
N VAL A 10 7.28 -16.44 2.00
CA VAL A 10 7.50 -16.75 0.58
C VAL A 10 7.05 -18.16 0.26
N THR A 11 7.44 -19.15 1.08
CA THR A 11 7.00 -20.53 0.92
C THR A 11 5.49 -20.65 0.98
N GLY A 12 4.84 -20.00 1.96
CA GLY A 12 3.38 -19.97 2.08
C GLY A 12 2.70 -19.37 0.84
N ARG A 13 3.21 -18.24 0.32
CA ARG A 13 2.70 -17.61 -0.91
C ARG A 13 2.79 -18.54 -2.11
N VAL A 14 3.95 -19.14 -2.36
CA VAL A 14 4.14 -20.04 -3.52
C VAL A 14 3.20 -21.25 -3.40
N MET A 15 3.04 -21.79 -2.20
CA MET A 15 2.13 -22.91 -1.96
C MET A 15 0.66 -22.50 -2.11
N HIS A 16 0.32 -21.26 -1.79
CA HIS A 16 -1.00 -20.68 -2.05
C HIS A 16 -1.26 -20.57 -3.55
N GLU A 17 -0.33 -19.99 -4.32
CA GLU A 17 -0.42 -19.93 -5.79
C GLU A 17 -0.56 -21.32 -6.42
N PHE A 18 0.14 -22.32 -5.89
CA PHE A 18 -0.02 -23.71 -6.34
C PHE A 18 -1.41 -24.26 -6.02
N LYS A 19 -1.92 -24.04 -4.81
CA LYS A 19 -3.26 -24.47 -4.38
C LYS A 19 -4.36 -23.90 -5.28
N HIS A 20 -4.17 -22.67 -5.78
CA HIS A 20 -5.09 -22.01 -6.71
C HIS A 20 -4.82 -22.30 -8.19
N GLY A 21 -3.80 -23.12 -8.52
CA GLY A 21 -3.47 -23.47 -9.92
C GLY A 21 -2.88 -22.30 -10.72
N GLU A 22 -2.25 -21.36 -10.03
CA GLU A 22 -1.69 -20.12 -10.57
C GLU A 22 -0.17 -20.16 -10.71
N LEU A 23 0.50 -21.03 -9.94
CA LEU A 23 1.95 -21.19 -9.97
C LEU A 23 2.41 -21.68 -11.35
N LYS A 24 3.37 -20.97 -11.96
CA LYS A 24 3.96 -21.32 -13.26
C LYS A 24 5.44 -21.69 -13.11
N SER A 25 5.93 -22.56 -13.99
CA SER A 25 7.32 -23.01 -14.03
C SER A 25 8.07 -22.46 -15.25
N GLY A 26 9.41 -22.46 -15.16
CA GLY A 26 10.30 -21.99 -16.23
C GLY A 26 10.38 -20.46 -16.32
N ARG A 27 11.33 -19.98 -17.14
CA ARG A 27 11.58 -18.54 -17.33
C ARG A 27 10.31 -17.86 -17.85
N GLY A 28 9.74 -16.96 -17.06
CA GLY A 28 8.50 -16.25 -17.42
C GLY A 28 7.25 -17.14 -17.52
N GLY A 29 7.28 -18.34 -16.93
CA GLY A 29 6.14 -19.26 -16.99
C GLY A 29 6.05 -20.08 -18.30
N ARG A 30 7.11 -20.12 -19.12
CA ARG A 30 7.14 -20.85 -20.40
C ARG A 30 6.90 -22.35 -20.27
N ALA A 31 7.25 -22.96 -19.14
CA ALA A 31 6.99 -24.39 -18.90
C ALA A 31 5.56 -24.66 -18.39
N GLY A 32 4.70 -23.64 -18.40
CA GLY A 32 3.30 -23.77 -18.08
C GLY A 32 3.00 -23.78 -16.59
N LYS A 33 1.79 -24.23 -16.24
CA LYS A 33 1.33 -24.35 -14.87
C LYS A 33 2.01 -25.53 -14.16
N VAL A 34 2.36 -25.34 -12.90
CA VAL A 34 2.91 -26.40 -12.05
C VAL A 34 1.79 -27.36 -11.67
N LYS A 35 1.95 -28.64 -12.01
CA LYS A 35 0.97 -29.69 -11.73
C LYS A 35 1.31 -30.51 -10.48
N ASN A 36 2.61 -30.64 -10.16
CA ASN A 36 3.08 -31.53 -9.12
C ASN A 36 3.46 -30.79 -7.84
N ARG A 37 2.92 -31.23 -6.69
CA ARG A 37 3.21 -30.62 -5.37
C ARG A 37 4.70 -30.64 -5.02
N ARG A 38 5.43 -31.70 -5.38
CA ARG A 38 6.89 -31.79 -5.19
C ARG A 38 7.63 -30.67 -5.93
N GLN A 39 7.22 -30.37 -7.15
CA GLN A 39 7.78 -29.27 -7.94
C GLN A 39 7.44 -27.92 -7.33
N ALA A 40 6.20 -27.74 -6.84
CA ALA A 40 5.81 -26.53 -6.13
C ALA A 40 6.66 -26.29 -4.87
N ILE A 41 6.93 -27.34 -4.08
CA ILE A 41 7.82 -27.26 -2.91
C ILE A 41 9.24 -26.87 -3.34
N ALA A 42 9.77 -27.46 -4.41
CA ALA A 42 11.09 -27.10 -4.92
C ALA A 42 11.17 -25.62 -5.32
N ILE A 43 10.16 -25.12 -6.04
CA ILE A 43 10.05 -23.70 -6.41
C ILE A 43 9.94 -22.83 -5.15
N ALA A 44 9.15 -23.24 -4.16
CA ALA A 44 8.95 -22.49 -2.92
C ALA A 44 10.24 -22.36 -2.11
N LEU A 45 11.03 -23.43 -2.03
CA LEU A 45 12.34 -23.42 -1.37
C LEU A 45 13.36 -22.57 -2.13
N GLN A 46 13.34 -22.62 -3.47
CA GLN A 46 14.20 -21.79 -4.30
C GLN A 46 13.84 -20.30 -4.19
N GLU A 47 12.56 -19.93 -4.33
CA GLU A 47 12.11 -18.54 -4.21
C GLU A 47 12.37 -17.97 -2.80
N ALA A 48 12.29 -18.81 -1.76
CA ALA A 48 12.61 -18.42 -0.39
C ALA A 48 14.13 -18.35 -0.12
N GLY A 49 14.99 -18.79 -1.05
CA GLY A 49 16.42 -18.89 -0.79
C GLY A 49 16.75 -19.83 0.37
N ALA A 50 16.03 -20.95 0.46
CA ALA A 50 16.20 -21.97 1.49
C ALA A 50 16.57 -23.34 0.87
N SER A 51 16.99 -23.36 -0.41
CA SER A 51 17.38 -24.58 -1.08
C SER A 51 18.73 -25.07 -0.57
N LYS A 52 18.79 -26.33 -0.13
CA LYS A 52 20.03 -27.00 0.28
C LYS A 52 20.98 -27.31 -0.88
N TYR A 53 20.48 -27.29 -2.12
CA TYR A 53 21.25 -27.62 -3.32
C TYR A 53 21.89 -26.39 -3.97
N GLN A 54 21.63 -25.19 -3.43
CA GLN A 54 22.14 -23.92 -3.94
C GLN A 54 23.11 -23.33 -2.92
N SER A 55 24.11 -22.58 -3.40
CA SER A 55 25.03 -21.87 -2.51
C SER A 55 24.31 -20.74 -1.78
N GLU A 56 24.83 -20.36 -0.60
CA GLU A 56 24.31 -19.22 0.19
C GLU A 56 24.22 -17.92 -0.60
N ARG A 57 25.14 -17.69 -1.54
CA ARG A 57 25.13 -16.53 -2.44
C ARG A 57 23.97 -16.60 -3.44
N SER A 58 23.71 -17.79 -3.99
CA SER A 58 22.59 -18.04 -4.91
C SER A 58 21.24 -17.89 -4.18
N ASN A 59 21.11 -18.51 -3.01
CA ASN A 59 19.95 -18.40 -2.13
C ASN A 59 19.62 -16.95 -1.77
N ARG A 60 20.62 -16.16 -1.36
CA ARG A 60 20.44 -14.72 -1.09
C ARG A 60 19.98 -13.93 -2.33
N ARG A 61 20.48 -14.29 -3.51
CA ARG A 61 20.09 -13.64 -4.77
C ARG A 61 18.64 -13.98 -5.14
N ASP A 62 18.25 -15.23 -5.02
CA ASP A 62 16.89 -15.68 -5.33
C ASP A 62 15.89 -15.06 -4.37
N LEU A 63 16.17 -15.04 -3.06
CA LEU A 63 15.33 -14.36 -2.08
C LEU A 63 15.16 -12.88 -2.42
N ARG A 64 16.26 -12.14 -2.68
CA ARG A 64 16.19 -10.73 -3.09
C ARG A 64 15.37 -10.53 -4.37
N ARG A 65 15.51 -11.41 -5.35
CA ARG A 65 14.73 -11.37 -6.59
C ARG A 65 13.23 -11.57 -6.30
N THR A 66 12.89 -12.52 -5.44
CA THR A 66 11.51 -12.77 -5.01
C THR A 66 10.93 -11.56 -4.29
N GLU A 67 11.68 -10.96 -3.37
CA GLU A 67 11.26 -9.76 -2.64
C GLU A 67 11.00 -8.58 -3.58
N GLN A 68 11.84 -8.39 -4.60
CA GLN A 68 11.62 -7.36 -5.61
C GLN A 68 10.35 -7.64 -6.43
N LYS A 69 10.09 -8.89 -6.83
CA LYS A 69 8.83 -9.27 -7.52
C LYS A 69 7.61 -8.97 -6.66
N GLU A 70 7.64 -9.34 -5.38
CA GLU A 70 6.57 -9.09 -4.42
C GLU A 70 6.32 -7.59 -4.24
N ALA A 71 7.37 -6.80 -4.03
CA ALA A 71 7.26 -5.35 -3.91
C ALA A 71 6.69 -4.70 -5.18
N GLN A 72 6.99 -5.27 -6.36
CA GLN A 72 6.47 -4.81 -7.63
C GLN A 72 5.04 -5.26 -7.93
N GLY A 73 4.44 -6.15 -7.14
CA GLY A 73 3.08 -6.62 -7.42
C GLY A 73 2.99 -7.63 -8.56
N ARG A 74 4.08 -8.36 -8.85
CA ARG A 74 4.23 -9.25 -10.03
C ARG A 74 4.16 -10.74 -9.68
N THR A 75 3.68 -11.10 -8.50
CA THR A 75 3.43 -12.52 -8.15
C THR A 75 2.08 -12.96 -8.71
N ALA A 76 1.92 -14.26 -8.99
CA ALA A 76 0.69 -14.77 -9.59
C ALA A 76 -0.51 -14.48 -8.69
N GLN A 77 -0.33 -14.64 -7.37
CA GLN A 77 -1.35 -14.29 -6.37
C GLN A 77 -1.75 -12.82 -6.46
N GLN A 78 -0.80 -11.89 -6.60
CA GLN A 78 -1.10 -10.46 -6.70
C GLN A 78 -1.79 -10.07 -8.02
N GLU A 79 -1.46 -10.76 -9.12
CA GLU A 79 -2.10 -10.55 -10.41
C GLU A 79 -3.56 -11.03 -10.39
N ARG A 80 -3.84 -12.15 -9.74
CA ARG A 80 -5.16 -12.79 -9.68
C ARG A 80 -6.07 -12.24 -8.57
N GLU A 81 -5.58 -12.20 -7.34
CA GLU A 81 -6.33 -11.79 -6.15
C GLU A 81 -6.22 -10.28 -5.88
N GLY A 82 -5.22 -9.63 -6.46
CA GLY A 82 -4.98 -8.20 -6.36
C GLY A 82 -3.80 -7.82 -5.47
N LYS A 83 -3.20 -6.68 -5.81
CA LYS A 83 -1.96 -6.13 -5.22
C LYS A 83 -2.10 -5.68 -3.75
N SER A 84 -3.27 -5.86 -3.14
CA SER A 84 -3.52 -5.52 -1.73
C SER A 84 -3.06 -6.58 -0.73
N HIS A 85 -2.89 -7.84 -1.13
CA HIS A 85 -2.78 -8.94 -0.17
C HIS A 85 -1.34 -9.28 0.25
N VAL A 86 -0.31 -8.89 -0.51
CA VAL A 86 1.09 -9.21 -0.17
C VAL A 86 1.99 -8.03 -0.52
N GLY A 87 2.45 -7.22 0.43
CA GLY A 87 3.59 -6.29 0.27
C GLY A 87 3.50 -5.15 -0.76
N ALA A 88 2.61 -5.19 -1.76
CA ALA A 88 2.51 -4.26 -2.88
C ALA A 88 1.58 -3.06 -2.59
N SER A 89 1.44 -2.69 -1.30
CA SER A 89 0.55 -1.58 -0.89
C SER A 89 0.91 -0.24 -1.55
N GLY A 90 2.15 -0.07 -2.02
CA GLY A 90 2.64 1.11 -2.73
C GLY A 90 2.32 1.16 -4.22
N LYS A 91 1.95 0.03 -4.86
CA LYS A 91 1.57 -0.05 -6.27
C LYS A 91 0.09 -0.37 -6.46
N ARG A 92 -0.74 0.14 -5.55
CA ARG A 92 -2.20 0.05 -5.65
C ARG A 92 -2.66 1.04 -6.73
N GLU A 93 -3.43 0.58 -7.71
CA GLU A 93 -4.01 1.44 -8.78
C GLU A 93 -4.88 2.57 -8.20
N SER A 94 -5.43 2.38 -7.00
CA SER A 94 -6.07 3.43 -6.20
C SER A 94 -5.22 3.76 -4.99
N SER A 95 -4.91 5.04 -4.79
CA SER A 95 -4.25 5.53 -3.56
C SER A 95 -5.06 5.15 -2.32
N ARG A 96 -4.44 5.10 -1.13
CA ARG A 96 -5.17 4.84 0.15
C ARG A 96 -6.33 5.82 0.39
N ALA A 97 -6.31 6.98 -0.27
CA ALA A 97 -7.36 7.98 -0.21
C ALA A 97 -8.57 7.65 -1.11
N MET A 98 -8.43 6.78 -2.10
CA MET A 98 -9.45 6.42 -3.10
C MET A 98 -9.99 5.00 -2.84
N GLY A 99 -11.32 4.85 -2.88
CA GLY A 99 -12.01 3.59 -2.58
C GLY A 99 -11.95 2.54 -3.70
N GLY A 100 -10.79 1.91 -3.91
CA GLY A 100 -10.68 0.76 -4.82
C GLY A 100 -10.73 1.10 -6.32
N ARG A 101 -10.69 0.06 -7.15
CA ARG A 101 -10.41 0.12 -8.61
C ARG A 101 -11.32 1.05 -9.42
N ASN A 102 -12.50 1.42 -8.92
CA ASN A 102 -13.46 2.33 -9.58
C ASN A 102 -14.01 3.43 -8.64
N ALA A 103 -13.22 3.93 -7.69
CA ALA A 103 -13.71 4.97 -6.79
C ALA A 103 -13.77 6.34 -7.47
N ARG A 104 -14.98 6.78 -7.86
CA ARG A 104 -15.29 8.22 -8.02
C ARG A 104 -15.38 8.95 -6.67
N LYS A 105 -15.19 8.25 -5.54
CA LYS A 105 -15.35 8.75 -4.17
C LYS A 105 -14.17 8.38 -3.27
N LEU A 106 -13.74 9.35 -2.46
CA LEU A 106 -12.70 9.17 -1.44
C LEU A 106 -13.13 8.17 -0.36
N THR A 107 -12.19 7.39 0.19
CA THR A 107 -12.41 6.59 1.41
C THR A 107 -12.70 7.52 2.60
N ALA A 108 -13.35 7.02 3.66
CA ALA A 108 -13.58 7.83 4.87
C ALA A 108 -12.28 8.46 5.43
N ARG A 109 -11.17 7.70 5.40
CA ARG A 109 -9.84 8.18 5.80
C ARG A 109 -9.26 9.19 4.80
N GLY A 110 -9.44 8.97 3.49
CA GLY A 110 -9.06 9.91 2.44
C GLY A 110 -9.84 11.23 2.53
N ARG A 111 -11.14 11.16 2.80
CA ARG A 111 -12.02 12.32 3.01
C ARG A 111 -11.63 13.10 4.27
N LYS A 112 -11.26 12.41 5.36
CA LYS A 112 -10.74 13.02 6.60
C LYS A 112 -9.40 13.74 6.38
N ALA A 113 -8.48 13.12 5.63
CA ALA A 113 -7.17 13.71 5.30
C ALA A 113 -7.29 14.88 4.31
N ALA A 114 -8.17 14.80 3.32
CA ALA A 114 -8.45 15.91 2.41
C ALA A 114 -9.09 17.09 3.18
N ARG A 115 -10.04 16.81 4.09
CA ARG A 115 -10.63 17.82 4.98
C ARG A 115 -9.60 18.46 5.91
N SER A 116 -8.66 17.69 6.48
CA SER A 116 -7.62 18.26 7.34
C SER A 116 -6.63 19.12 6.55
N ARG A 117 -6.30 18.75 5.31
CA ARG A 117 -5.47 19.57 4.40
C ARG A 117 -6.19 20.83 3.93
N ALA A 118 -7.49 20.77 3.63
CA ALA A 118 -8.31 21.94 3.31
C ALA A 118 -8.41 22.91 4.50
N ARG A 119 -8.38 22.40 5.73
CA ARG A 119 -8.29 23.21 6.96
C ARG A 119 -6.91 23.84 7.19
N LYS A 120 -5.86 23.35 6.52
CA LYS A 120 -4.48 23.81 6.71
C LYS A 120 -4.08 25.00 5.87
N ARG A 121 -4.91 25.50 4.93
CA ARG A 121 -4.46 26.62 4.08
C ARG A 121 -4.05 27.84 4.91
N ASP A 122 -4.77 28.18 5.99
CA ASP A 122 -4.35 29.31 6.87
C ASP A 122 -4.41 28.96 8.39
N GLY A 123 -4.44 27.67 8.74
CA GLY A 123 -4.26 27.15 10.12
C GLY A 123 -5.34 27.47 11.16
N HIS A 124 -6.11 28.55 11.00
CA HIS A 124 -7.07 29.01 12.00
C HIS A 124 -8.48 28.49 11.76
N THR A 125 -9.13 28.06 12.83
CA THR A 125 -10.56 27.76 12.79
C THR A 125 -11.38 29.05 12.78
N ARG A 126 -12.60 29.03 12.21
CA ARG A 126 -13.52 30.20 12.27
C ARG A 126 -13.73 30.70 13.70
N ARG A 127 -13.69 29.78 14.68
CA ARG A 127 -13.82 30.09 16.12
C ARG A 127 -12.63 30.89 16.64
N GLU A 128 -11.40 30.50 16.28
CA GLU A 128 -10.19 31.25 16.63
C GLU A 128 -10.17 32.63 16.01
N LEU A 129 -10.61 32.74 14.74
CA LEU A 129 -10.74 34.02 14.06
C LEU A 129 -11.84 34.88 14.69
N TYR A 130 -12.96 34.29 15.09
CA TYR A 130 -14.01 35.00 15.81
C TYR A 130 -13.53 35.52 17.18
N ALA A 131 -12.79 34.71 17.94
CA ALA A 131 -12.23 35.12 19.23
C ALA A 131 -11.22 36.26 19.09
N ARG A 132 -10.33 36.20 18.09
CA ARG A 132 -9.39 37.29 17.77
C ARG A 132 -10.12 38.55 17.31
N ALA A 133 -11.16 38.41 16.49
CA ALA A 133 -11.99 39.54 16.05
C ALA A 133 -12.76 40.19 17.21
N GLN A 134 -13.18 39.39 18.20
CA GLN A 134 -13.79 39.91 19.44
C GLN A 134 -12.78 40.68 20.29
N GLN A 135 -11.56 40.15 20.46
CA GLN A 135 -10.49 40.84 21.18
C GLN A 135 -10.06 42.15 20.51
N ARG A 136 -10.13 42.23 19.18
CA ARG A 136 -9.84 43.45 18.40
C ARG A 136 -11.03 44.39 18.22
N GLY A 137 -12.20 44.08 18.80
CA GLY A 137 -13.37 44.95 18.71
C GLY A 137 -13.96 45.09 17.30
N ILE A 138 -13.79 44.10 16.42
CA ILE A 138 -14.30 44.18 15.05
C ILE A 138 -15.83 44.12 15.09
N GLU A 139 -16.48 45.19 14.61
CA GLU A 139 -17.93 45.29 14.50
C GLU A 139 -18.46 44.33 13.43
N GLY A 140 -19.69 43.82 13.63
CA GLY A 140 -20.29 42.86 12.69
C GLY A 140 -19.61 41.48 12.63
N ARG A 141 -18.59 41.20 13.46
CA ARG A 141 -17.83 39.92 13.50
C ARG A 141 -18.70 38.65 13.54
N SER A 142 -19.87 38.69 14.17
CA SER A 142 -20.81 37.55 14.27
C SER A 142 -21.47 37.21 12.94
N LYS A 143 -21.61 38.19 12.05
CA LYS A 143 -22.17 38.02 10.70
C LYS A 143 -21.11 37.64 9.66
N MET A 144 -19.82 37.73 10.01
CA MET A 144 -18.72 37.44 9.09
C MET A 144 -18.49 35.93 8.90
N THR A 145 -18.23 35.55 7.64
CA THR A 145 -17.75 34.22 7.25
C THR A 145 -16.26 34.04 7.61
N LYS A 146 -15.75 32.80 7.63
CA LYS A 146 -14.34 32.50 7.98
C LYS A 146 -13.35 33.36 7.16
N ARG A 147 -13.61 33.47 5.85
CA ARG A 147 -12.77 34.23 4.91
C ARG A 147 -12.86 35.74 5.14
N GLN A 148 -14.04 36.24 5.53
CA GLN A 148 -14.20 37.65 5.91
C GLN A 148 -13.49 37.96 7.23
N LEU A 149 -13.50 37.04 8.19
CA LEU A 149 -12.73 37.17 9.43
C LEU A 149 -11.21 37.09 9.18
N GLU A 150 -10.75 36.23 8.26
CA GLU A 150 -9.34 36.17 7.81
C GLU A 150 -8.90 37.50 7.20
N ASN A 151 -9.67 38.03 6.25
CA ASN A 151 -9.40 39.32 5.63
C ASN A 151 -9.45 40.48 6.64
N ALA A 152 -10.45 40.52 7.53
CA ALA A 152 -10.60 41.57 8.54
C ALA A 152 -9.50 41.52 9.63
N LEU A 153 -8.93 40.34 9.88
CA LEU A 153 -7.81 40.17 10.80
C LEU A 153 -6.44 40.29 10.12
N GLY A 154 -6.41 40.36 8.78
CA GLY A 154 -5.18 40.38 7.97
C GLY A 154 -4.40 39.07 8.01
N VAL A 155 -5.07 37.94 8.28
CA VAL A 155 -4.44 36.62 8.39
C VAL A 155 -4.74 35.84 7.10
N ARG A 156 -3.71 35.65 6.28
CA ARG A 156 -3.72 34.85 5.04
C ARG A 156 -2.66 33.76 5.12
#